data_AF-A0A1C5I7X4-F1
#
_entry.id   AF-A0A1C5I7X4-F1
#
_cell.length_a   1.000
_cell.length_b   1.000
_cell.length_c   1.000
_cell.angle_alpha   90.00
_cell.angle_beta   90.00
_cell.angle_gamma   90.00
#
_symmetry.space_group_name_H-M   'P 1'
#
loop_
_entity.id
_entity.type
_entity.pdbx_description
1 polymer ?
#
loop_
_entity_poly.entity_id
_entity_poly.type
_entity_poly.pdbx_seq_one_letter_code
_entity_poly.pdbx_strand_id
1 'polypeptide(L)'
;MLRPGSQLSTAEAPYPAPAAASIGVVAQLRATPLILDRRLRVFATKNDVWAEPVAAPDGTDSYWSYHRWPAEVVGVVTFGAADTALSVVVVKWSDGQLVALHAERGDIAWTTQVQTKDSDEYWGRRTGTHTVYGDETLFSLYSARSGSSPVVISSGDTKVDAFDPISGRQLWSVELPPCHGVDWTGEQVFATILCSDRLHTMHFYEAGTGRPIGAWVPPGVSSSSAPAERSWIRWLTACRTESSECQGFQVGPDETWRIQADGSVTKEPVASSDIDDVIAGDVVVRRTGGQVSGLRRDTGDEIWQIALESRGSAIATSADAVYLLTSANELACLDARTGTVRATVPLPGGTTWKAFSMYATDGFVVIERLKPGAGERQGDSAYYYGSRPVVLVTC
;
A
#
# COMPACT_ATOMS: atom_id res chain seq x y z
N MET A 1 30.03 1.86 -15.32
CA MET A 1 28.85 2.33 -14.57
C MET A 1 29.24 3.52 -13.73
N LEU A 2 28.47 4.60 -13.76
CA LEU A 2 28.63 5.75 -12.86
C LEU A 2 28.19 5.32 -11.45
N ARG A 3 28.99 5.64 -10.43
CA ARG A 3 28.56 5.44 -9.04
C ARG A 3 27.43 6.41 -8.72
N PRO A 4 26.35 5.98 -8.06
CA PRO A 4 25.27 6.89 -7.71
C PRO A 4 25.76 8.04 -6.83
N GLY A 5 25.44 9.26 -7.24
CA GLY A 5 25.53 10.44 -6.38
C GLY A 5 24.24 10.58 -5.57
N SER A 6 24.34 11.28 -4.45
CA SER A 6 23.17 11.61 -3.63
C SER A 6 23.21 13.08 -3.20
N GLN A 7 22.04 13.71 -3.18
CA GLN A 7 21.85 15.06 -2.68
C GLN A 7 20.77 15.01 -1.61
N LEU A 8 21.08 15.57 -0.44
CA LEU A 8 20.17 15.63 0.70
C LEU A 8 19.94 17.09 1.10
N SER A 9 18.67 17.46 1.25
CA SER A 9 18.24 18.72 1.85
C SER A 9 17.43 18.39 3.11
N THR A 10 17.99 18.69 4.28
CA THR A 10 17.30 18.51 5.56
C THR A 10 16.34 19.66 5.83
N ALA A 11 15.40 19.44 6.75
CA ALA A 11 14.46 20.45 7.17
C ALA A 11 15.13 21.58 7.95
N GLU A 12 14.83 22.82 7.55
CA GLU A 12 15.21 24.03 8.29
C GLU A 12 14.11 24.49 9.24
N ALA A 13 12.85 24.15 8.93
CA ALA A 13 11.68 24.50 9.72
C ALA A 13 11.38 23.44 10.80
N PRO A 14 10.70 23.82 11.91
CA PRO A 14 10.23 22.86 12.90
C PRO A 14 9.30 21.81 12.31
N TYR A 15 9.25 20.63 12.92
CA TYR A 15 8.37 19.55 12.48
C TYR A 15 6.90 20.02 12.47
N PRO A 16 6.18 19.92 11.34
CA PRO A 16 4.82 20.44 11.24
C PRO A 16 3.89 19.83 12.28
N ALA A 17 2.99 20.65 12.83
CA ALA A 17 1.91 20.15 13.68
C ALA A 17 0.97 19.22 12.87
N PRO A 18 0.29 18.25 13.51
CA PRO A 18 -0.71 17.44 12.83
C PRO A 18 -1.81 18.34 12.28
N ALA A 19 -2.20 18.11 11.02
CA ALA A 19 -3.31 18.84 10.43
C ALA A 19 -4.61 18.53 11.19
N ALA A 20 -5.41 19.55 11.43
CA ALA A 20 -6.76 19.39 11.96
C ALA A 20 -7.63 18.61 10.95
N ALA A 21 -8.59 17.83 11.46
CA ALA A 21 -9.57 17.18 10.62
C ALA A 21 -10.57 18.24 10.11
N SER A 22 -10.33 18.77 8.92
CA SER A 22 -11.32 19.56 8.17
C SER A 22 -11.80 18.72 7.01
N ILE A 23 -13.10 18.46 6.91
CA ILE A 23 -13.67 17.74 5.78
C ILE A 23 -13.49 18.59 4.51
N GLY A 24 -12.98 17.98 3.43
CA GLY A 24 -12.85 18.67 2.15
C GLY A 24 -11.66 18.24 1.30
N VAL A 25 -11.49 18.91 0.16
CA VAL A 25 -10.32 18.73 -0.70
C VAL A 25 -9.14 19.48 -0.08
N VAL A 26 -8.07 18.76 0.25
CA VAL A 26 -6.84 19.34 0.81
C VAL A 26 -5.98 19.92 -0.30
N ALA A 27 -5.72 19.14 -1.35
CA ALA A 27 -4.86 19.56 -2.46
C ALA A 27 -5.10 18.75 -3.74
N GLN A 28 -4.75 19.34 -4.89
CA GLN A 28 -4.53 18.62 -6.14
C GLN A 28 -3.01 18.49 -6.34
N LEU A 29 -2.47 17.29 -6.38
CA LEU A 29 -1.05 16.99 -6.28
C LEU A 29 -0.46 16.50 -7.61
N ARG A 30 0.83 16.77 -7.81
CA ARG A 30 1.61 16.26 -8.96
C ARG A 30 1.99 14.77 -8.85
N ALA A 31 2.07 14.27 -7.63
CA ALA A 31 2.50 12.93 -7.29
C ALA A 31 1.64 12.36 -6.16
N THR A 32 1.72 11.05 -5.96
CA THR A 32 0.91 10.30 -5.01
C THR A 32 1.68 10.19 -3.68
N PRO A 33 1.15 10.69 -2.56
CA PRO A 33 1.88 10.67 -1.30
C PRO A 33 1.52 9.48 -0.40
N LEU A 34 2.46 9.06 0.44
CA LEU A 34 2.18 8.41 1.72
C LEU A 34 1.89 9.50 2.76
N ILE A 35 0.90 9.29 3.63
CA ILE A 35 0.58 10.20 4.72
C ILE A 35 1.25 9.68 6.00
N LEU A 36 1.95 10.57 6.70
CA LEU A 36 2.69 10.24 7.91
C LEU A 36 2.28 11.14 9.07
N ASP A 37 1.75 10.53 10.13
CA ASP A 37 1.30 11.17 11.38
C ASP A 37 0.28 12.30 11.21
N ARG A 38 -0.42 12.35 10.07
CA ARG A 38 -1.22 13.52 9.65
C ARG A 38 -0.42 14.84 9.63
N ARG A 39 0.90 14.76 9.49
CA ARG A 39 1.82 15.92 9.52
C ARG A 39 2.46 16.14 8.17
N LEU A 40 2.98 15.08 7.57
CA LEU A 40 3.68 15.10 6.31
C LEU A 40 2.93 14.28 5.27
N ARG A 41 3.10 14.69 4.02
CA ARG A 41 2.89 13.86 2.84
C ARG A 41 4.28 13.57 2.24
N VAL A 42 4.60 12.30 2.09
CA VAL A 42 5.88 11.81 1.59
C VAL A 42 5.67 11.30 0.17
N PHE A 43 6.37 11.88 -0.79
CA PHE A 43 6.32 11.50 -2.18
C PHE A 43 7.57 10.73 -2.56
N ALA A 44 7.41 9.79 -3.48
CA ALA A 44 8.53 9.07 -4.08
C ALA A 44 8.32 8.97 -5.58
N THR A 45 9.22 9.58 -6.35
CA THR A 45 9.30 9.43 -7.79
C THR A 45 10.64 8.82 -8.16
N LYS A 46 10.89 8.69 -9.47
CA LYS A 46 11.98 7.88 -10.03
C LYS A 46 13.31 8.00 -9.28
N ASN A 47 13.76 9.22 -9.01
CA ASN A 47 15.07 9.47 -8.39
C ASN A 47 14.98 10.33 -7.12
N ASP A 48 13.76 10.61 -6.66
CA ASP A 48 13.50 11.62 -5.64
C ASP A 48 12.52 11.11 -4.59
N VAL A 49 12.87 11.32 -3.33
CA VAL A 49 11.95 11.18 -2.21
C VAL A 49 11.92 12.50 -1.47
N TRP A 50 10.74 13.06 -1.22
CA TRP A 50 10.63 14.33 -0.52
C TRP A 50 9.36 14.38 0.32
N ALA A 51 9.36 15.24 1.34
CA ALA A 51 8.18 15.51 2.13
C ALA A 51 7.72 16.95 1.98
N GLU A 52 6.42 17.14 2.12
CA GLU A 52 5.79 18.45 2.26
C GLU A 52 4.82 18.39 3.46
N PRO A 53 4.50 19.50 4.14
CA PRO A 53 3.43 19.51 5.14
C PRO A 53 2.12 19.04 4.50
N VAL A 54 1.35 18.19 5.19
CA VAL A 54 0.20 17.50 4.59
C VAL A 54 -0.85 18.47 4.03
N ALA A 55 -1.06 19.59 4.71
CA ALA A 55 -2.03 20.63 4.36
C ALA A 55 -1.45 21.75 3.48
N ALA A 56 -0.18 21.65 3.05
CA ALA A 56 0.42 22.67 2.20
C ALA A 56 -0.18 22.64 0.78
N PRO A 57 -0.24 23.78 0.06
CA PRO A 57 -0.53 23.79 -1.36
C PRO A 57 0.44 22.89 -2.15
N ASP A 58 -0.01 22.33 -3.29
CA ASP A 58 0.91 21.58 -4.17
C ASP A 58 2.00 22.48 -4.74
N GLY A 59 3.22 21.94 -4.81
CA GLY A 59 4.40 22.68 -5.27
C GLY A 59 4.99 23.63 -4.23
N THR A 60 4.59 23.49 -2.96
CA THR A 60 5.33 24.10 -1.84
C THR A 60 6.75 23.53 -1.82
N ASP A 61 7.73 24.34 -1.42
CA ASP A 61 9.09 23.85 -1.21
C ASP A 61 9.10 22.65 -0.28
N SER A 62 9.92 21.66 -0.63
CA SER A 62 10.01 20.43 0.16
C SER A 62 10.45 20.76 1.59
N TYR A 63 9.75 20.19 2.56
CA TYR A 63 10.16 20.23 3.96
C TYR A 63 11.54 19.59 4.14
N TRP A 64 11.77 18.47 3.45
CA TRP A 64 13.08 17.88 3.20
C TRP A 64 13.03 17.10 1.88
N SER A 65 14.18 16.85 1.27
CA SER A 65 14.28 16.04 0.06
C SER A 65 15.56 15.21 0.01
N TYR A 66 15.48 14.06 -0.62
CA TYR A 66 16.58 13.15 -0.87
C TYR A 66 16.54 12.67 -2.32
N HIS A 67 17.57 13.02 -3.07
CA HIS A 67 17.73 12.69 -4.48
C HIS A 67 18.91 11.73 -4.66
N ARG A 68 18.75 10.70 -5.49
CA ARG A 68 19.86 9.83 -5.90
C ARG A 68 19.81 9.56 -7.39
N TRP A 69 20.96 9.58 -8.04
CA TRP A 69 21.08 9.30 -9.47
C TRP A 69 22.37 8.54 -9.78
N PRO A 70 22.34 7.47 -10.61
CA PRO A 70 21.20 6.97 -11.38
C PRO A 70 20.30 5.97 -10.62
N ALA A 71 20.49 5.80 -9.31
CA ALA A 71 19.68 4.88 -8.50
C ALA A 71 18.20 5.30 -8.52
N GLU A 72 17.30 4.33 -8.69
CA GLU A 72 15.87 4.56 -8.81
C GLU A 72 15.14 4.09 -7.55
N VAL A 73 14.04 4.74 -7.17
CA VAL A 73 13.24 4.30 -6.03
C VAL A 73 12.43 3.06 -6.40
N VAL A 74 12.54 1.98 -5.64
CA VAL A 74 11.82 0.72 -5.90
C VAL A 74 10.78 0.39 -4.84
N GLY A 75 10.83 1.05 -3.69
CA GLY A 75 9.78 0.96 -2.67
C GLY A 75 9.99 1.97 -1.55
N VAL A 76 8.89 2.41 -0.94
CA VAL A 76 8.89 3.30 0.23
C VAL A 76 7.87 2.83 1.24
N VAL A 77 8.29 2.73 2.50
CA VAL A 77 7.40 2.47 3.64
C VAL A 77 7.62 3.52 4.72
N THR A 78 6.59 3.78 5.51
CA THR A 78 6.63 4.80 6.58
C THR A 78 6.15 4.22 7.90
N PHE A 79 6.80 4.62 8.99
CA PHE A 79 6.42 4.25 10.35
C PHE A 79 6.19 5.52 11.16
N GLY A 80 4.99 5.65 11.73
CA GLY A 80 4.59 6.83 12.50
C GLY A 80 5.05 6.77 13.95
N ALA A 81 5.14 7.91 14.61
CA ALA A 81 5.66 8.01 15.98
C ALA A 81 4.80 7.25 17.00
N ALA A 82 3.53 6.98 16.68
CA ALA A 82 2.65 6.10 17.45
C ALA A 82 3.18 4.65 17.53
N ASP A 83 3.95 4.21 16.53
CA ASP A 83 4.47 2.86 16.39
C ASP A 83 5.95 2.73 16.82
N THR A 84 6.75 3.79 16.64
CA THR A 84 8.23 3.72 16.69
C THR A 84 8.92 4.69 17.65
N ALA A 85 8.18 5.54 18.37
CA ALA A 85 8.68 6.71 19.11
C ALA A 85 9.31 7.85 18.26
N LEU A 86 9.78 7.56 17.04
CA LEU A 86 10.20 8.53 16.02
C LEU A 86 9.61 8.17 14.67
N SER A 87 9.21 9.16 13.88
CA SER A 87 8.68 8.89 12.55
C SER A 87 9.80 8.65 11.54
N VAL A 88 9.71 7.56 10.78
CA VAL A 88 10.75 7.14 9.85
C VAL A 88 10.17 6.84 8.48
N VAL A 89 10.87 7.30 7.45
CA VAL A 89 10.65 6.91 6.05
C VAL A 89 11.78 5.99 5.62
N VAL A 90 11.46 4.80 5.15
CA VAL A 90 12.46 3.85 4.64
C VAL A 90 12.28 3.67 3.15
N VAL A 91 13.37 3.86 2.41
CA VAL A 91 13.42 3.86 0.94
C VAL A 91 14.37 2.79 0.47
N LYS A 92 13.89 1.88 -0.37
CA LYS A 92 14.72 0.94 -1.10
C LYS A 92 15.02 1.49 -2.49
N TRP A 93 16.27 1.38 -2.90
CA TRP A 93 16.77 1.84 -4.19
C TRP A 93 17.21 0.69 -5.08
N SER A 94 17.15 0.88 -6.40
CA SER A 94 17.49 -0.13 -7.41
C SER A 94 18.96 -0.57 -7.43
N ASP A 95 19.83 0.14 -6.71
CA ASP A 95 21.22 -0.26 -6.49
C ASP A 95 21.41 -1.07 -5.19
N GLY A 96 20.32 -1.45 -4.53
CA GLY A 96 20.29 -2.22 -3.30
C GLY A 96 20.60 -1.42 -2.05
N GLN A 97 20.72 -0.09 -2.13
CA GLN A 97 20.75 0.71 -0.90
C GLN A 97 19.37 0.75 -0.25
N LEU A 98 19.34 0.49 1.05
CA LEU A 98 18.20 0.74 1.92
C LEU A 98 18.56 1.92 2.83
N VAL A 99 17.76 2.98 2.76
CA VAL A 99 18.02 4.24 3.47
C VAL A 99 16.82 4.58 4.33
N ALA A 100 17.05 4.82 5.61
CA ALA A 100 16.04 5.37 6.50
C ALA A 100 16.31 6.85 6.78
N LEU A 101 15.25 7.65 6.74
CA LEU A 101 15.25 9.08 6.99
C LEU A 101 14.37 9.36 8.22
N HIS A 102 14.85 10.18 9.14
CA HIS A 102 14.00 10.74 10.18
C HIS A 102 12.99 11.68 9.54
N ALA A 103 11.69 11.42 9.70
CA ALA A 103 10.67 12.22 9.06
C ALA A 103 10.65 13.67 9.57
N GLU A 104 11.05 13.88 10.83
CA GLU A 104 11.04 15.18 11.50
C GLU A 104 12.12 16.14 11.00
N ARG A 105 13.20 15.62 10.41
CA ARG A 105 14.36 16.43 10.01
C ARG A 105 14.82 16.16 8.59
N GLY A 106 14.43 15.03 8.01
CA GLY A 106 14.90 14.56 6.71
C GLY A 106 16.35 14.11 6.71
N ASP A 107 17.03 13.97 7.86
CA ASP A 107 18.39 13.44 7.89
C ASP A 107 18.41 11.91 7.87
N ILE A 108 19.50 11.34 7.36
CA ILE A 108 19.67 9.88 7.27
C ILE A 108 19.86 9.32 8.69
N ALA A 109 18.92 8.47 9.11
CA ALA A 109 18.98 7.73 10.36
C ALA A 109 19.99 6.59 10.26
N TRP A 110 19.90 5.81 9.19
CA TRP A 110 20.82 4.72 8.88
C TRP A 110 20.77 4.36 7.40
N THR A 111 21.81 3.65 6.95
CA THR A 111 21.88 3.06 5.61
C THR A 111 22.47 1.66 5.70
N THR A 112 22.00 0.77 4.84
CA THR A 112 22.55 -0.57 4.67
C THR A 112 22.44 -1.03 3.22
N GLN A 113 23.12 -2.10 2.88
CA GLN A 113 23.04 -2.75 1.57
C GLN A 113 22.17 -4.00 1.69
N VAL A 114 21.19 -4.13 0.81
CA VAL A 114 20.30 -5.30 0.66
C VAL A 114 20.42 -5.87 -0.74
N GLN A 115 19.98 -7.12 -0.91
CA GLN A 115 19.89 -7.71 -2.24
C GLN A 115 18.74 -7.06 -3.02
N THR A 116 18.98 -6.82 -4.31
CA THR A 116 17.96 -6.38 -5.25
C THR A 116 17.21 -7.58 -5.83
N LYS A 117 16.04 -7.32 -6.40
CA LYS A 117 15.41 -8.22 -7.36
C LYS A 117 15.76 -7.80 -8.78
N ASP A 118 15.76 -8.74 -9.73
CA ASP A 118 15.84 -8.39 -11.17
C ASP A 118 14.69 -7.45 -11.60
N SER A 119 13.56 -7.47 -10.88
CA SER A 119 12.40 -6.60 -11.07
C SER A 119 12.50 -5.25 -10.36
N ASP A 120 13.59 -4.96 -9.64
CA ASP A 120 13.80 -3.69 -8.90
C ASP A 120 14.08 -2.53 -9.88
N GLU A 121 13.05 -2.13 -10.63
CA GLU A 121 13.03 -0.96 -11.50
C GLU A 121 11.89 -0.02 -11.14
N TYR A 122 11.97 1.24 -11.60
CA TYR A 122 10.93 2.21 -11.30
C TYR A 122 9.67 2.05 -12.16
N TRP A 123 8.58 1.62 -11.53
CA TRP A 123 7.25 1.48 -12.15
C TRP A 123 6.29 2.64 -11.88
N GLY A 124 6.66 3.57 -11.00
CA GLY A 124 5.77 4.64 -10.52
C GLY A 124 5.29 5.65 -11.56
N ARG A 125 5.80 5.63 -12.80
CA ARG A 125 5.54 6.66 -13.84
C ARG A 125 5.75 8.08 -13.27
N ARG A 126 5.08 9.12 -13.77
CA ARG A 126 5.26 10.47 -13.21
C ARG A 126 4.75 10.62 -11.76
N THR A 127 3.71 9.91 -11.36
CA THR A 127 3.05 10.15 -10.07
C THR A 127 3.69 9.40 -8.91
N GLY A 128 4.47 8.36 -9.18
CA GLY A 128 5.04 7.51 -8.15
C GLY A 128 4.07 6.48 -7.58
N THR A 129 2.80 6.43 -8.04
CA THR A 129 1.75 5.58 -7.42
C THR A 129 2.21 4.14 -7.28
N HIS A 130 2.77 3.54 -8.33
CA HIS A 130 3.23 2.15 -8.27
C HIS A 130 4.48 1.93 -7.36
N THR A 131 5.09 2.98 -6.85
CA THR A 131 6.28 2.89 -5.97
C THR A 131 5.91 3.11 -4.50
N VAL A 132 4.93 3.97 -4.22
CA VAL A 132 4.42 4.20 -2.85
C VAL A 132 3.28 3.23 -2.48
N TYR A 133 2.50 2.83 -3.47
CA TYR A 133 1.34 1.97 -3.29
C TYR A 133 1.40 0.74 -4.22
N GLY A 134 2.03 0.81 -5.38
CA GLY A 134 2.42 -0.37 -6.17
C GLY A 134 1.34 -1.34 -6.59
N ASP A 135 1.83 -2.50 -7.01
CA ASP A 135 1.07 -3.64 -7.49
C ASP A 135 1.75 -4.92 -6.97
N GLU A 136 0.95 -5.97 -6.82
CA GLU A 136 1.24 -7.13 -5.96
C GLU A 136 2.46 -7.97 -6.40
N THR A 137 3.08 -7.66 -7.54
CA THR A 137 4.16 -8.48 -8.09
C THR A 137 5.52 -7.78 -8.19
N LEU A 138 5.57 -6.47 -7.93
CA LEU A 138 6.76 -5.66 -8.21
C LEU A 138 7.42 -5.09 -6.95
N PHE A 139 6.84 -5.32 -5.77
CA PHE A 139 7.42 -4.84 -4.52
C PHE A 139 8.55 -5.69 -4.00
N SER A 140 9.43 -5.01 -3.27
CA SER A 140 10.56 -5.62 -2.61
C SER A 140 10.89 -4.95 -1.28
N LEU A 141 9.96 -4.14 -0.76
CA LEU A 141 10.03 -3.46 0.54
C LEU A 141 8.65 -3.45 1.20
N TYR A 142 8.58 -3.91 2.45
CA TYR A 142 7.32 -4.11 3.18
C TYR A 142 7.43 -3.62 4.62
N SER A 143 6.28 -3.29 5.20
CA SER A 143 6.14 -3.04 6.64
C SER A 143 5.42 -4.21 7.32
N ALA A 144 5.79 -4.52 8.55
CA ALA A 144 5.15 -5.54 9.38
C ALA A 144 5.35 -5.21 10.87
N ARG A 145 4.89 -6.10 11.74
CA ARG A 145 5.06 -6.00 13.20
C ARG A 145 5.56 -7.30 13.82
N SER A 146 6.15 -7.18 14.99
CA SER A 146 6.46 -8.25 15.92
C SER A 146 5.90 -7.84 17.28
N GLY A 147 4.70 -8.32 17.60
CA GLY A 147 3.89 -7.73 18.65
C GLY A 147 3.65 -6.25 18.37
N SER A 148 4.08 -5.36 19.26
CA SER A 148 3.98 -3.90 19.08
C SER A 148 5.14 -3.30 18.29
N SER A 149 6.23 -4.02 18.08
CA SER A 149 7.44 -3.50 17.45
C SER A 149 7.33 -3.56 15.93
N PRO A 150 7.54 -2.45 15.21
CA PRO A 150 7.49 -2.43 13.76
C PRO A 150 8.75 -3.04 13.15
N VAL A 151 8.60 -3.57 11.93
CA VAL A 151 9.65 -4.24 11.18
C VAL A 151 9.61 -3.78 9.73
N VAL A 152 10.79 -3.52 9.15
CA VAL A 152 10.98 -3.36 7.71
C VAL A 152 11.45 -4.68 7.15
N ILE A 153 10.83 -5.15 6.07
CA ILE A 153 11.28 -6.36 5.35
C ILE A 153 11.66 -5.96 3.93
N SER A 154 12.88 -6.30 3.52
CA SER A 154 13.38 -6.13 2.15
C SER A 154 13.55 -7.50 1.52
N SER A 155 12.90 -7.72 0.39
CA SER A 155 13.04 -8.95 -0.40
C SER A 155 13.99 -8.73 -1.59
N GLY A 156 14.87 -9.67 -1.88
CA GLY A 156 15.78 -9.72 -3.03
C GLY A 156 15.66 -11.06 -3.75
N ASP A 157 16.41 -11.30 -4.83
CA ASP A 157 16.23 -12.50 -5.68
C ASP A 157 16.41 -13.84 -4.96
N THR A 158 17.25 -13.89 -3.92
CA THR A 158 17.53 -15.12 -3.15
C THR A 158 17.55 -14.88 -1.65
N LYS A 159 17.19 -13.69 -1.19
CA LYS A 159 17.43 -13.29 0.19
C LYS A 159 16.38 -12.31 0.65
N VAL A 160 15.88 -12.54 1.84
CA VAL A 160 14.98 -11.62 2.53
C VAL A 160 15.64 -11.19 3.83
N ASP A 161 15.73 -9.88 4.01
CA ASP A 161 16.33 -9.25 5.18
C ASP A 161 15.27 -8.44 5.92
N ALA A 162 15.34 -8.44 7.26
CA ALA A 162 14.48 -7.60 8.07
C ALA A 162 15.27 -6.73 9.04
N PHE A 163 14.76 -5.53 9.28
CA PHE A 163 15.44 -4.49 10.03
C PHE A 163 14.48 -3.81 11.02
N ASP A 164 15.07 -3.41 12.15
CA ASP A 164 14.47 -2.40 13.02
C ASP A 164 14.41 -1.06 12.25
N PRO A 165 13.22 -0.45 12.05
CA PRO A 165 13.10 0.77 11.26
C PRO A 165 13.84 1.97 11.86
N ILE A 166 14.06 1.99 13.18
CA ILE A 166 14.67 3.13 13.87
C ILE A 166 16.19 3.03 13.84
N SER A 167 16.74 1.88 14.20
CA SER A 167 18.18 1.72 14.39
C SER A 167 18.90 1.13 13.18
N GLY A 168 18.15 0.58 12.20
CA GLY A 168 18.72 -0.15 11.07
C GLY A 168 19.36 -1.48 11.46
N ARG A 169 19.13 -1.94 12.69
CA ARG A 169 19.66 -3.22 13.16
C ARG A 169 18.96 -4.32 12.41
N GLN A 170 19.73 -5.13 11.68
CA GLN A 170 19.20 -6.34 11.06
C GLN A 170 18.67 -7.28 12.16
N LEU A 171 17.39 -7.62 12.08
CA LEU A 171 16.71 -8.52 13.00
C LEU A 171 16.96 -9.97 12.59
N TRP A 172 16.83 -10.24 11.30
CA TRP A 172 17.04 -11.57 10.72
C TRP A 172 17.35 -11.47 9.22
N SER A 173 17.77 -12.60 8.66
CA SER A 173 18.07 -12.78 7.25
C SER A 173 17.78 -14.23 6.88
N VAL A 174 17.06 -14.44 5.78
CA VAL A 174 16.68 -15.75 5.28
C VAL A 174 17.09 -15.86 3.82
N GLU A 175 17.84 -16.91 3.49
CA GLU A 175 18.09 -17.28 2.10
C GLU A 175 16.89 -18.06 1.55
N LEU A 176 16.36 -17.60 0.42
CA LEU A 176 15.28 -18.23 -0.32
C LEU A 176 15.81 -18.83 -1.63
N PRO A 177 15.15 -19.87 -2.16
CA PRO A 177 15.40 -20.32 -3.52
C PRO A 177 15.26 -19.15 -4.53
N PRO A 178 16.05 -19.17 -5.63
CA PRO A 178 16.04 -18.11 -6.65
C PRO A 178 14.73 -17.98 -7.42
N CYS A 179 13.82 -18.92 -7.25
CA CYS A 179 12.47 -18.84 -7.77
C CYS A 179 11.49 -18.74 -6.60
N HIS A 180 11.32 -17.54 -6.08
CA HIS A 180 10.21 -17.17 -5.22
C HIS A 180 9.43 -16.02 -5.86
N GLY A 181 8.12 -16.02 -5.65
CA GLY A 181 7.16 -15.23 -6.40
C GLY A 181 6.64 -14.02 -5.60
N VAL A 182 5.32 -13.99 -5.43
CA VAL A 182 4.60 -12.94 -4.71
C VAL A 182 5.04 -12.94 -3.26
N ASP A 183 5.53 -11.79 -2.80
CA ASP A 183 5.91 -11.53 -1.41
C ASP A 183 4.98 -10.47 -0.83
N TRP A 184 4.58 -10.65 0.42
CA TRP A 184 3.79 -9.68 1.15
C TRP A 184 3.92 -9.93 2.65
N THR A 185 3.37 -9.02 3.45
CA THR A 185 3.28 -9.21 4.88
C THR A 185 1.82 -9.21 5.33
N GLY A 186 1.49 -10.09 6.25
CA GLY A 186 0.42 -9.85 7.21
C GLY A 186 0.92 -9.01 8.37
N GLU A 187 0.07 -8.74 9.35
CA GLU A 187 0.46 -7.89 10.50
C GLU A 187 1.72 -8.42 11.20
N GLN A 188 1.84 -9.74 11.40
CA GLN A 188 2.96 -10.37 12.11
C GLN A 188 3.71 -11.43 11.31
N VAL A 189 3.41 -11.55 10.02
CA VAL A 189 3.87 -12.65 9.18
C VAL A 189 4.45 -12.09 7.88
N PHE A 190 5.58 -12.61 7.45
CA PHE A 190 6.06 -12.51 6.09
C PHE A 190 5.62 -13.76 5.31
N ALA A 191 5.02 -13.56 4.14
CA ALA A 191 4.54 -14.62 3.28
C ALA A 191 5.22 -14.54 1.92
N THR A 192 5.62 -15.69 1.40
CA THR A 192 6.27 -15.81 0.08
C THR A 192 5.84 -17.12 -0.59
N ILE A 193 5.67 -17.11 -1.91
CA ILE A 193 5.43 -18.33 -2.68
C ILE A 193 6.75 -18.85 -3.24
N LEU A 194 7.12 -20.08 -2.90
CA LEU A 194 8.31 -20.71 -3.46
C LEU A 194 7.95 -21.52 -4.71
N CYS A 195 8.54 -21.18 -5.85
CA CYS A 195 8.31 -21.85 -7.13
C CYS A 195 9.13 -23.14 -7.30
N SER A 196 10.14 -23.33 -6.45
CA SER A 196 10.96 -24.56 -6.45
C SER A 196 10.20 -25.77 -5.91
N ASP A 197 9.08 -25.53 -5.22
CA ASP A 197 8.23 -26.60 -4.73
C ASP A 197 7.45 -27.22 -5.88
N ARG A 198 7.33 -28.56 -5.87
CA ARG A 198 6.52 -29.30 -6.88
C ARG A 198 5.08 -28.80 -6.94
N LEU A 199 4.61 -28.20 -5.86
CA LEU A 199 3.38 -27.45 -5.73
C LEU A 199 3.75 -26.06 -5.22
N HIS A 200 3.40 -24.99 -5.96
CA HIS A 200 3.59 -23.62 -5.49
C HIS A 200 2.99 -23.47 -4.08
N THR A 201 3.85 -23.49 -3.08
CA THR A 201 3.48 -23.48 -1.67
C THR A 201 3.79 -22.11 -1.11
N MET A 202 2.84 -21.57 -0.36
CA MET A 202 3.02 -20.33 0.37
C MET A 202 3.71 -20.67 1.69
N HIS A 203 4.87 -20.08 1.94
CA HIS A 203 5.63 -20.25 3.18
C HIS A 203 5.47 -19.01 4.06
N PHE A 204 5.35 -19.24 5.36
CA PHE A 204 5.16 -18.21 6.36
C PHE A 204 6.34 -18.13 7.31
N TYR A 205 6.77 -16.91 7.56
CA TYR A 205 7.83 -16.59 8.50
C TYR A 205 7.30 -15.57 9.52
N GLU A 206 7.67 -15.72 10.78
CA GLU A 206 7.41 -14.71 11.80
C GLU A 206 8.15 -13.42 11.43
N ALA A 207 7.42 -12.31 11.26
CA ALA A 207 7.99 -11.07 10.73
C ALA A 207 9.12 -10.49 11.61
N GLY A 208 9.09 -10.74 12.92
CA GLY A 208 10.12 -10.24 13.85
C GLY A 208 11.41 -11.06 13.92
N THR A 209 11.36 -12.34 13.55
CA THR A 209 12.47 -13.28 13.81
C THR A 209 12.93 -14.03 12.56
N GLY A 210 12.15 -14.01 11.48
CA GLY A 210 12.41 -14.80 10.28
C GLY A 210 12.25 -16.30 10.51
N ARG A 211 11.67 -16.70 11.65
CA ARG A 211 11.46 -18.12 11.97
C ARG A 211 10.31 -18.67 11.13
N PRO A 212 10.48 -19.80 10.43
CA PRO A 212 9.38 -20.43 9.71
C PRO A 212 8.28 -20.86 10.70
N ILE A 213 7.05 -20.53 10.40
CA ILE A 213 5.88 -20.80 11.25
C ILE A 213 4.84 -21.69 10.58
N GLY A 214 4.88 -21.80 9.26
CA GLY A 214 3.97 -22.67 8.54
C GLY A 214 4.16 -22.61 7.03
N ALA A 215 3.39 -23.45 6.37
CA ALA A 215 3.25 -23.46 4.92
C ALA A 215 1.81 -23.80 4.56
N TRP A 216 1.33 -23.28 3.44
CA TRP A 216 -0.04 -23.48 2.99
C TRP A 216 -0.13 -23.64 1.48
N VAL A 217 -1.07 -24.50 1.09
CA VAL A 217 -1.50 -24.69 -0.30
C VAL A 217 -3.02 -24.60 -0.32
N PRO A 218 -3.62 -24.07 -1.40
CA PRO A 218 -5.07 -24.06 -1.52
C PRO A 218 -5.65 -25.48 -1.44
N PRO A 219 -6.71 -25.70 -0.67
CA PRO A 219 -7.37 -27.00 -0.61
C PRO A 219 -7.80 -27.48 -2.00
N GLY A 220 -7.59 -28.77 -2.29
CA GLY A 220 -7.96 -29.36 -3.57
C GLY A 220 -6.94 -29.18 -4.70
N VAL A 221 -5.85 -28.43 -4.49
CA VAL A 221 -4.73 -28.39 -5.43
C VAL A 221 -3.87 -29.63 -5.23
N SER A 222 -3.78 -30.47 -6.26
CA SER A 222 -2.91 -31.64 -6.33
C SER A 222 -1.77 -31.41 -7.33
N SER A 223 -0.65 -32.13 -7.18
CA SER A 223 0.50 -31.99 -8.10
C SER A 223 0.17 -32.31 -9.57
N SER A 224 -0.97 -32.97 -9.82
CA SER A 224 -1.47 -33.28 -11.17
C SER A 224 -2.42 -32.23 -11.75
N SER A 225 -2.90 -31.27 -10.96
CA SER A 225 -3.92 -30.29 -11.37
C SER A 225 -3.48 -28.83 -11.20
N ALA A 226 -2.25 -28.58 -10.73
CA ALA A 226 -1.72 -27.23 -10.61
C ALA A 226 -1.60 -26.61 -12.01
N PRO A 227 -2.32 -25.51 -12.31
CA PRO A 227 -2.11 -24.80 -13.55
C PRO A 227 -0.65 -24.36 -13.64
N ALA A 228 -0.07 -24.40 -14.84
CA ALA A 228 1.26 -23.86 -15.13
C ALA A 228 1.34 -22.31 -14.95
N GLU A 229 0.30 -21.68 -14.40
CA GLU A 229 0.18 -20.24 -14.20
C GLU A 229 0.87 -19.81 -12.89
N ARG A 230 1.50 -18.65 -12.97
CA ARG A 230 2.59 -18.15 -12.09
C ARG A 230 2.22 -17.78 -10.65
N SER A 231 0.98 -17.90 -10.23
CA SER A 231 0.55 -17.79 -8.83
C SER A 231 -0.95 -18.05 -8.81
N TRP A 232 -1.43 -18.81 -7.83
CA TRP A 232 -2.88 -18.97 -7.61
C TRP A 232 -3.49 -17.77 -6.85
N ILE A 233 -2.65 -16.88 -6.31
CA ILE A 233 -3.07 -15.60 -5.74
C ILE A 233 -3.48 -14.66 -6.88
N ARG A 234 -4.66 -14.09 -6.74
CA ARG A 234 -5.19 -13.06 -7.62
C ARG A 234 -4.95 -11.66 -7.07
N TRP A 235 -5.33 -11.46 -5.82
CA TRP A 235 -5.33 -10.17 -5.13
C TRP A 235 -5.00 -10.33 -3.65
N LEU A 236 -4.32 -9.35 -3.07
CA LEU A 236 -4.21 -9.14 -1.63
C LEU A 236 -5.36 -8.26 -1.16
N THR A 237 -5.87 -8.49 0.05
CA THR A 237 -7.00 -7.72 0.58
C THR A 237 -6.75 -7.30 2.02
N ALA A 238 -7.42 -6.22 2.42
CA ALA A 238 -7.32 -5.63 3.76
C ALA A 238 -5.89 -5.26 4.15
N CYS A 239 -5.08 -4.77 3.20
CA CYS A 239 -3.75 -4.26 3.46
C CYS A 239 -3.83 -2.89 4.13
N ARG A 240 -2.97 -2.63 5.12
CA ARG A 240 -2.85 -1.30 5.73
C ARG A 240 -2.27 -0.31 4.74
N THR A 241 -1.17 -0.72 4.11
CA THR A 241 -0.54 -0.03 2.99
C THR A 241 0.02 -1.14 2.12
N GLU A 242 -0.66 -1.44 1.02
CA GLU A 242 -0.17 -2.19 -0.16
C GLU A 242 0.87 -3.29 0.05
N SER A 243 0.45 -4.54 -0.17
CA SER A 243 1.20 -5.76 0.16
C SER A 243 1.81 -5.78 1.58
N SER A 244 1.52 -4.78 2.43
CA SER A 244 1.97 -4.71 3.81
C SER A 244 0.80 -4.78 4.78
N GLU A 245 1.00 -5.57 5.82
CA GLU A 245 0.03 -5.79 6.89
C GLU A 245 -1.35 -6.22 6.35
N CYS A 246 -1.37 -7.02 5.28
CA CYS A 246 -2.58 -7.56 4.66
C CYS A 246 -3.24 -8.64 5.53
N GLN A 247 -4.56 -8.57 5.71
CA GLN A 247 -5.29 -9.56 6.52
C GLN A 247 -5.81 -10.73 5.69
N GLY A 248 -5.70 -10.68 4.36
CA GLY A 248 -6.15 -11.76 3.51
C GLY A 248 -5.66 -11.66 2.06
N PHE A 249 -6.07 -12.65 1.27
CA PHE A 249 -5.77 -12.77 -0.15
C PHE A 249 -6.84 -13.60 -0.85
N GLN A 250 -7.01 -13.38 -2.16
CA GLN A 250 -7.91 -14.13 -3.01
C GLN A 250 -7.14 -15.20 -3.79
N VAL A 251 -7.69 -16.41 -3.81
CA VAL A 251 -7.22 -17.57 -4.56
C VAL A 251 -8.24 -17.93 -5.64
N GLY A 252 -7.79 -17.94 -6.89
CA GLY A 252 -8.70 -18.15 -8.02
C GLY A 252 -9.82 -17.10 -8.08
N PRO A 253 -10.89 -17.35 -8.85
CA PRO A 253 -11.99 -16.38 -8.97
C PRO A 253 -12.87 -16.33 -7.72
N ASP A 254 -12.94 -17.40 -6.91
CA ASP A 254 -14.05 -17.57 -5.97
C ASP A 254 -13.71 -17.74 -4.49
N GLU A 255 -12.44 -17.64 -4.09
CA GLU A 255 -12.07 -17.95 -2.70
C GLU A 255 -11.20 -16.88 -2.06
N THR A 256 -11.74 -16.22 -1.05
CA THR A 256 -10.97 -15.30 -0.21
C THR A 256 -10.52 -16.03 1.06
N TRP A 257 -9.30 -15.77 1.49
CA TRP A 257 -8.65 -16.41 2.62
C TRP A 257 -8.06 -15.36 3.56
N ARG A 258 -8.05 -15.67 4.85
CA ARG A 258 -7.45 -14.86 5.91
C ARG A 258 -6.13 -15.43 6.34
N ILE A 259 -5.16 -14.57 6.59
CA ILE A 259 -3.91 -14.92 7.27
C ILE A 259 -3.97 -14.42 8.72
N GLN A 260 -3.66 -15.31 9.66
CA GLN A 260 -3.60 -14.99 11.08
C GLN A 260 -2.16 -14.65 11.50
N ALA A 261 -2.01 -14.00 12.66
CA ALA A 261 -0.71 -13.64 13.21
C ALA A 261 0.22 -14.84 13.47
N ASP A 262 -0.34 -16.04 13.68
CA ASP A 262 0.41 -17.28 13.85
C ASP A 262 0.75 -17.99 12.53
N GLY A 263 0.41 -17.38 11.39
CA GLY A 263 0.60 -17.94 10.05
C GLY A 263 -0.47 -18.96 9.65
N SER A 264 -1.48 -19.21 10.49
CA SER A 264 -2.61 -20.05 10.08
C SER A 264 -3.47 -19.35 9.04
N VAL A 265 -3.98 -20.14 8.09
CA VAL A 265 -4.83 -19.66 6.99
C VAL A 265 -6.22 -20.27 7.13
N THR A 266 -7.24 -19.41 7.07
CA THR A 266 -8.65 -19.82 7.19
C THR A 266 -9.47 -19.20 6.07
N LYS A 267 -10.52 -19.90 5.62
CA LYS A 267 -11.41 -19.36 4.59
C LYS A 267 -12.12 -18.12 5.14
N GLU A 268 -12.20 -17.06 4.35
CA GLU A 268 -12.97 -15.87 4.68
C GLU A 268 -14.47 -16.24 4.57
N PRO A 269 -15.24 -16.27 5.68
CA PRO A 269 -16.59 -16.80 5.68
C PRO A 269 -17.58 -15.96 4.86
N VAL A 270 -17.31 -14.66 4.68
CA VAL A 270 -18.30 -13.70 4.20
C VAL A 270 -17.92 -13.06 2.88
N ALA A 271 -16.64 -12.70 2.69
CA ALA A 271 -16.20 -12.09 1.44
C ALA A 271 -16.40 -13.08 0.30
N SER A 272 -17.17 -12.65 -0.68
CA SER A 272 -17.51 -13.43 -1.87
C SER A 272 -16.38 -13.35 -2.89
N SER A 273 -16.59 -14.08 -3.97
CA SER A 273 -15.77 -14.12 -5.17
C SER A 273 -15.71 -12.80 -5.95
N ASP A 274 -16.61 -11.86 -5.67
CA ASP A 274 -16.70 -10.64 -6.45
C ASP A 274 -15.56 -9.68 -6.09
N ILE A 275 -14.87 -9.18 -7.12
CA ILE A 275 -13.69 -8.31 -7.01
C ILE A 275 -13.98 -6.99 -6.27
N ASP A 276 -15.26 -6.69 -6.07
CA ASP A 276 -15.75 -5.47 -5.44
C ASP A 276 -15.89 -5.58 -3.90
N ASP A 277 -15.71 -6.77 -3.29
CA ASP A 277 -15.73 -6.90 -1.83
C ASP A 277 -14.43 -6.36 -1.21
N VAL A 278 -14.54 -5.34 -0.35
CA VAL A 278 -13.41 -4.76 0.40
C VAL A 278 -13.63 -4.88 1.90
N ILE A 279 -12.55 -4.90 2.69
CA ILE A 279 -12.63 -5.13 4.13
C ILE A 279 -12.28 -3.84 4.88
N ALA A 280 -13.22 -3.38 5.71
CA ALA A 280 -13.06 -2.26 6.64
C ALA A 280 -13.15 -2.78 8.08
N GLY A 281 -12.02 -3.17 8.67
CA GLY A 281 -11.97 -3.70 10.03
C GLY A 281 -12.77 -4.99 10.22
N ASP A 282 -13.87 -4.91 10.98
CA ASP A 282 -14.80 -6.02 11.25
C ASP A 282 -15.99 -6.09 10.28
N VAL A 283 -15.93 -5.34 9.18
CA VAL A 283 -16.99 -5.25 8.17
C VAL A 283 -16.45 -5.63 6.79
N VAL A 284 -17.17 -6.51 6.09
CA VAL A 284 -17.02 -6.70 4.64
C VAL A 284 -17.97 -5.72 3.97
N VAL A 285 -17.43 -4.84 3.14
CA VAL A 285 -18.18 -3.91 2.32
C VAL A 285 -18.38 -4.56 0.97
N ARG A 286 -19.63 -4.86 0.65
CA ARG A 286 -20.02 -5.47 -0.61
C ARG A 286 -20.68 -4.45 -1.50
N ARG A 287 -20.35 -4.48 -2.79
CA ARG A 287 -21.06 -3.72 -3.81
C ARG A 287 -21.76 -4.68 -4.77
N THR A 288 -23.06 -4.51 -4.93
CA THR A 288 -23.84 -5.34 -5.87
C THR A 288 -24.95 -4.50 -6.50
N GLY A 289 -25.02 -4.48 -7.83
CA GLY A 289 -26.21 -3.98 -8.54
C GLY A 289 -26.63 -2.54 -8.23
N GLY A 290 -25.68 -1.66 -7.87
CA GLY A 290 -25.97 -0.27 -7.47
C GLY A 290 -26.31 -0.11 -5.99
N GLN A 291 -26.01 -1.10 -5.15
CA GLN A 291 -26.08 -1.00 -3.70
C GLN A 291 -24.70 -1.22 -3.10
N VAL A 292 -24.48 -0.63 -1.93
CA VAL A 292 -23.35 -0.97 -1.06
C VAL A 292 -23.92 -1.43 0.27
N SER A 293 -23.49 -2.59 0.74
CA SER A 293 -23.86 -3.13 2.04
C SER A 293 -22.63 -3.39 2.90
N GLY A 294 -22.81 -3.28 4.21
CA GLY A 294 -21.87 -3.75 5.19
C GLY A 294 -22.36 -5.05 5.77
N LEU A 295 -21.48 -6.04 5.79
CA LEU A 295 -21.72 -7.37 6.33
C LEU A 295 -20.78 -7.57 7.51
N ARG A 296 -21.28 -8.09 8.63
CA ARG A 296 -20.41 -8.45 9.76
C ARG A 296 -19.44 -9.53 9.29
N ARG A 297 -18.14 -9.29 9.41
CA ARG A 297 -17.11 -10.12 8.78
C ARG A 297 -17.06 -11.56 9.32
N ASP A 298 -17.51 -11.81 10.54
CA ASP A 298 -17.52 -13.13 11.17
C ASP A 298 -18.70 -14.03 10.75
N THR A 299 -19.86 -13.43 10.47
CA THR A 299 -21.17 -14.10 10.37
C THR A 299 -21.82 -13.92 9.01
N GLY A 300 -21.53 -12.82 8.33
CA GLY A 300 -22.12 -12.45 7.04
C GLY A 300 -23.46 -11.77 7.16
N ASP A 301 -23.92 -11.51 8.38
CA ASP A 301 -25.13 -10.75 8.63
C ASP A 301 -24.97 -9.33 8.07
N GLU A 302 -25.89 -8.92 7.21
CA GLU A 302 -25.97 -7.53 6.77
C GLU A 302 -26.30 -6.63 7.97
N ILE A 303 -25.45 -5.62 8.19
CA ILE A 303 -25.59 -4.65 9.28
C ILE A 303 -26.08 -3.28 8.79
N TRP A 304 -25.86 -2.97 7.51
CA TRP A 304 -26.41 -1.79 6.85
C TRP A 304 -26.40 -1.97 5.33
N GLN A 305 -27.25 -1.20 4.65
CA GLN A 305 -27.32 -1.14 3.20
C GLN A 305 -27.66 0.28 2.76
N ILE A 306 -26.98 0.76 1.73
CA ILE A 306 -27.26 2.02 1.06
C ILE A 306 -27.47 1.80 -0.43
N ALA A 307 -28.43 2.51 -1.01
CA ALA A 307 -28.57 2.61 -2.45
C ALA A 307 -27.53 3.61 -2.98
N LEU A 308 -26.77 3.21 -3.99
CA LEU A 308 -26.01 4.16 -4.80
C LEU A 308 -26.98 4.77 -5.79
N GLU A 309 -27.12 6.09 -5.79
CA GLU A 309 -27.97 6.81 -6.75
C GLU A 309 -27.53 6.57 -8.22
N SER A 310 -26.35 6.00 -8.43
CA SER A 310 -25.76 5.72 -9.74
C SER A 310 -24.53 4.79 -9.64
N ARG A 311 -23.98 4.35 -10.77
CA ARG A 311 -22.76 3.53 -10.84
C ARG A 311 -21.52 4.32 -10.34
N GLY A 312 -21.30 4.42 -9.02
CA GLY A 312 -20.01 4.83 -8.46
C GLY A 312 -18.93 3.79 -8.75
N SER A 313 -17.65 4.13 -8.93
CA SER A 313 -16.69 3.23 -9.61
C SER A 313 -15.51 2.72 -8.78
N ALA A 314 -15.19 3.34 -7.64
CA ALA A 314 -14.04 2.98 -6.83
C ALA A 314 -14.36 3.09 -5.33
N ILE A 315 -13.85 2.12 -4.56
CA ILE A 315 -14.05 1.99 -3.11
C ILE A 315 -12.67 1.91 -2.45
N ALA A 316 -12.45 2.75 -1.44
CA ALA A 316 -11.34 2.59 -0.50
C ALA A 316 -11.88 2.38 0.91
N THR A 317 -11.07 1.82 1.80
CA THR A 317 -11.45 1.59 3.20
C THR A 317 -10.33 1.95 4.15
N SER A 318 -10.70 2.38 5.35
CA SER A 318 -9.86 2.30 6.55
C SER A 318 -10.50 1.31 7.52
N ALA A 319 -9.89 1.08 8.69
CA ALA A 319 -10.44 0.19 9.70
C ALA A 319 -11.87 0.56 10.16
N ASP A 320 -12.26 1.84 10.05
CA ASP A 320 -13.50 2.39 10.59
C ASP A 320 -14.36 3.15 9.56
N ALA A 321 -13.89 3.29 8.31
CA ALA A 321 -14.58 4.08 7.30
C ALA A 321 -14.54 3.46 5.90
N VAL A 322 -15.56 3.80 5.11
CA VAL A 322 -15.72 3.40 3.71
C VAL A 322 -15.81 4.66 2.86
N TYR A 323 -15.06 4.69 1.76
CA TYR A 323 -14.97 5.84 0.88
C TYR A 323 -15.47 5.46 -0.51
N LEU A 324 -16.52 6.14 -0.97
CA LEU A 324 -17.23 5.83 -2.21
C LEU A 324 -17.15 7.01 -3.17
N LEU A 325 -16.61 6.78 -4.37
CA LEU A 325 -16.70 7.76 -5.46
C LEU A 325 -18.07 7.66 -6.14
N THR A 326 -18.89 8.70 -6.01
CA THR A 326 -20.23 8.77 -6.61
C THR A 326 -20.18 9.24 -8.07
N SER A 327 -21.23 8.99 -8.87
CA SER A 327 -21.27 9.53 -10.24
C SER A 327 -21.45 11.04 -10.30
N ALA A 328 -21.85 11.68 -9.18
CA ALA A 328 -21.89 13.13 -9.06
C ALA A 328 -20.48 13.74 -8.93
N ASN A 329 -19.43 12.90 -8.99
CA ASN A 329 -18.04 13.28 -8.77
C ASN A 329 -17.80 13.79 -7.34
N GLU A 330 -18.38 13.08 -6.38
CA GLU A 330 -18.23 13.35 -4.95
C GLU A 330 -17.61 12.15 -4.25
N LEU A 331 -16.85 12.39 -3.20
CA LEU A 331 -16.40 11.36 -2.28
C LEU A 331 -17.37 11.31 -1.10
N ALA A 332 -18.16 10.24 -1.01
CA ALA A 332 -18.96 9.96 0.17
C ALA A 332 -18.09 9.21 1.18
N CYS A 333 -18.04 9.69 2.42
CA CYS A 333 -17.31 9.09 3.53
C CYS A 333 -18.30 8.51 4.52
N LEU A 334 -18.29 7.19 4.69
CA LEU A 334 -19.24 6.45 5.49
C LEU A 334 -18.55 5.86 6.72
N ASP A 335 -19.29 5.80 7.82
CA ASP A 335 -18.94 4.95 8.96
C ASP A 335 -19.03 3.48 8.55
N ALA A 336 -17.95 2.71 8.71
CA ALA A 336 -17.93 1.32 8.25
C ALA A 336 -18.92 0.41 8.97
N ARG A 337 -19.27 0.71 10.23
CA ARG A 337 -20.14 -0.14 11.06
C ARG A 337 -21.62 0.15 10.90
N THR A 338 -21.97 1.38 10.53
CA THR A 338 -23.38 1.82 10.46
C THR A 338 -23.82 2.19 9.05
N GLY A 339 -22.89 2.37 8.11
CA GLY A 339 -23.19 2.86 6.76
C GLY A 339 -23.62 4.33 6.74
N THR A 340 -23.55 5.03 7.88
CA THR A 340 -23.96 6.43 7.98
C THR A 340 -22.99 7.30 7.18
N VAL A 341 -23.51 8.10 6.26
CA VAL A 341 -22.73 9.10 5.53
C VAL A 341 -22.31 10.20 6.52
N ARG A 342 -21.03 10.24 6.87
CA ARG A 342 -20.43 11.27 7.73
C ARG A 342 -20.20 12.57 6.96
N ALA A 343 -19.83 12.44 5.69
CA ALA A 343 -19.51 13.57 4.82
C ALA A 343 -19.70 13.21 3.34
N THR A 344 -19.95 14.24 2.53
CA THR A 344 -19.89 14.16 1.07
C THR A 344 -19.04 15.33 0.58
N VAL A 345 -17.94 15.04 -0.12
CA VAL A 345 -16.98 16.04 -0.58
C VAL A 345 -17.00 16.13 -2.11
N PRO A 346 -17.37 17.28 -2.71
CA PRO A 346 -17.29 17.45 -4.15
C PRO A 346 -15.84 17.47 -4.62
N LEU A 347 -15.53 16.65 -5.63
CA LEU A 347 -14.17 16.54 -6.18
C LEU A 347 -13.96 17.50 -7.37
N PRO A 348 -12.73 18.01 -7.58
CA PRO A 348 -12.43 18.87 -8.70
C PRO A 348 -12.39 18.09 -10.03
N GLY A 349 -12.73 18.76 -11.14
CA GLY A 349 -12.63 18.21 -12.51
C GLY A 349 -13.91 17.60 -13.10
N GLY A 350 -15.00 17.56 -12.32
CA GLY A 350 -16.29 16.98 -12.76
C GLY A 350 -16.14 15.52 -13.20
N THR A 351 -17.02 15.02 -14.05
CA THR A 351 -17.07 13.61 -14.49
C THR A 351 -16.12 13.27 -15.65
N THR A 352 -15.12 14.11 -15.92
CA THR A 352 -14.24 14.00 -17.11
C THR A 352 -12.98 13.15 -16.89
N TRP A 353 -12.94 12.39 -15.79
CA TRP A 353 -11.84 11.52 -15.40
C TRP A 353 -12.38 10.21 -14.81
N LYS A 354 -11.52 9.20 -14.70
CA LYS A 354 -11.78 7.95 -13.96
C LYS A 354 -10.77 7.77 -12.84
N ALA A 355 -11.22 7.25 -11.70
CA ALA A 355 -10.30 6.82 -10.64
C ALA A 355 -9.47 5.64 -11.15
N PHE A 356 -8.19 5.62 -10.82
CA PHE A 356 -7.32 4.47 -11.03
C PHE A 356 -7.02 3.78 -9.70
N SER A 357 -6.31 4.48 -8.82
CA SER A 357 -6.06 4.00 -7.47
C SER A 357 -6.69 4.94 -6.44
N MET A 358 -7.19 4.35 -5.36
CA MET A 358 -7.71 5.06 -4.19
C MET A 358 -7.12 4.46 -2.92
N TYR A 359 -6.51 5.29 -2.10
CA TYR A 359 -5.87 4.87 -0.85
C TYR A 359 -6.40 5.68 0.31
N ALA A 360 -6.71 5.02 1.42
CA ALA A 360 -7.18 5.68 2.62
C ALA A 360 -6.29 5.38 3.82
N THR A 361 -5.84 6.41 4.52
CA THR A 361 -5.05 6.29 5.74
C THR A 361 -5.21 7.53 6.60
N ASP A 362 -5.28 7.38 7.93
CA ASP A 362 -5.36 8.48 8.91
C ASP A 362 -6.43 9.56 8.65
N GLY A 363 -7.56 9.18 8.01
CA GLY A 363 -8.65 10.08 7.61
C GLY A 363 -8.40 10.85 6.31
N PHE A 364 -7.32 10.52 5.59
CA PHE A 364 -7.04 11.04 4.26
C PHE A 364 -7.38 10.00 3.21
N VAL A 365 -7.88 10.48 2.06
CA VAL A 365 -8.09 9.69 0.85
C VAL A 365 -7.29 10.30 -0.28
N VAL A 366 -6.43 9.48 -0.89
CA VAL A 366 -5.64 9.81 -2.07
C VAL A 366 -6.31 9.18 -3.27
N ILE A 367 -6.65 9.98 -4.29
CA ILE A 367 -7.31 9.52 -5.51
C ILE A 367 -6.44 9.88 -6.72
N GLU A 368 -5.97 8.88 -7.45
CA GLU A 368 -5.30 9.11 -8.73
C GLU A 368 -6.30 9.16 -9.88
N ARG A 369 -6.25 10.24 -10.67
CA ARG A 369 -7.19 10.52 -11.75
C ARG A 369 -6.55 10.32 -13.12
N LEU A 370 -7.18 9.49 -13.94
CA LEU A 370 -6.77 9.23 -15.32
C LEU A 370 -7.76 9.81 -16.32
N LYS A 371 -7.30 10.00 -17.55
CA LYS A 371 -8.20 10.30 -18.67
C LYS A 371 -9.12 9.10 -18.94
N PRO A 372 -10.38 9.33 -19.35
CA PRO A 372 -11.24 8.26 -19.83
C PRO A 372 -10.57 7.54 -21.02
N GLY A 373 -10.53 6.21 -20.98
CA GLY A 373 -9.85 5.41 -22.01
C GLY A 373 -8.32 5.42 -21.96
N ALA A 374 -7.70 6.00 -20.93
CA ALA A 374 -6.26 5.90 -20.71
C ALA A 374 -5.82 4.42 -20.67
N GLY A 375 -4.85 4.08 -21.52
CA GLY A 375 -4.22 2.76 -21.58
C GLY A 375 -2.80 2.81 -21.04
N GLU A 376 -2.36 1.74 -20.37
CA GLU A 376 -1.07 1.68 -19.67
C GLU A 376 0.14 2.02 -20.55
N ARG A 377 0.11 1.64 -21.83
CA ARG A 377 1.19 1.89 -22.81
C ARG A 377 1.24 3.32 -23.34
N GLN A 378 0.25 4.16 -23.05
CA GLN A 378 0.23 5.55 -23.50
C GLN A 378 1.21 6.39 -22.68
N GLY A 379 1.79 7.44 -23.28
CA GLY A 379 2.61 8.40 -22.54
C GLY A 379 1.80 9.19 -21.50
N ASP A 380 2.49 9.76 -20.52
CA ASP A 380 1.88 10.39 -19.33
C ASP A 380 0.86 11.49 -19.65
N SER A 381 1.06 12.25 -20.74
CA SER A 381 0.13 13.30 -21.16
C SER A 381 -1.21 12.76 -21.68
N ALA A 382 -1.24 11.53 -22.20
CA ALA A 382 -2.45 10.83 -22.63
C ALA A 382 -3.03 9.92 -21.53
N TYR A 383 -2.21 9.55 -20.54
CA TYR A 383 -2.61 8.71 -19.42
C TYR A 383 -3.31 9.51 -18.30
N TYR A 384 -2.66 10.56 -17.80
CA TYR A 384 -3.08 11.29 -16.61
C TYR A 384 -4.07 12.43 -16.88
N TYR A 385 -4.96 12.66 -15.90
CA TYR A 385 -5.84 13.82 -15.91
C TYR A 385 -5.10 15.10 -15.50
N GLY A 386 -4.54 15.80 -16.49
CA GLY A 386 -3.88 17.10 -16.30
C GLY A 386 -2.47 16.99 -15.71
N SER A 387 -1.98 18.11 -15.18
CA SER A 387 -0.65 18.22 -14.55
C SER A 387 -0.64 17.82 -13.07
N ARG A 388 -1.82 17.80 -12.42
CA ARG A 388 -2.02 17.44 -11.02
C ARG A 388 -3.06 16.32 -10.91
N PRO A 389 -2.72 15.10 -11.34
CA PRO A 389 -3.71 14.03 -11.46
C PRO A 389 -4.18 13.49 -10.12
N VAL A 390 -3.48 13.76 -9.02
CA VAL A 390 -3.83 13.23 -7.70
C VAL A 390 -4.68 14.23 -6.94
N VAL A 391 -5.70 13.76 -6.22
CA VAL A 391 -6.48 14.57 -5.27
C VAL A 391 -6.30 13.98 -3.88
N LEU A 392 -5.93 14.83 -2.93
CA LEU A 392 -5.91 14.52 -1.51
C LEU A 392 -7.16 15.11 -0.87
N VAL A 393 -7.93 14.26 -0.22
CA VAL A 393 -9.22 14.59 0.41
C VAL A 393 -9.17 14.16 1.86
N THR A 394 -9.86 14.90 2.72
CA THR A 394 -10.07 14.54 4.12
C THR A 394 -11.54 14.29 4.40
N CYS A 395 -11.76 13.24 5.18
CA CYS A 395 -12.97 12.89 5.87
C CYS A 395 -12.62 12.72 7.37
#